data_AF-A0A962UDD3-F1
#
_entry.id   AF-A0A962UDD3-F1
#
_cell.length_a   1.000
_cell.length_b   1.000
_cell.length_c   1.000
_cell.angle_alpha   90.00
_cell.angle_beta   90.00
_cell.angle_gamma   90.00
#
_symmetry.space_group_name_H-M   'P 1'
#
loop_
_entity.id
_entity.type
_entity.pdbx_description
1 polymer ?
#
loop_
_entity_poly.entity_id
_entity_poly.type
_entity_poly.pdbx_seq_one_letter_code
_entity_poly.pdbx_strand_id
1 'polypeptide(L)'
;PYALGTERGKGSHSMAGYHSFELAYLSAVYTNLLITQEPMDFYFKPIPGGFTDNVLRVQPDILPKGSIHISEVWINGHGYDDFDADALTVKLPEEHGEITVRVRIAPTAVKFTADLLEVTGGMAKITLRGTLGPRGLKYLEEQVEAARAQDAVAIVFDMTQLDSISSEVLRYLVFSKQNFGSAFKLSVTGANPVVKSAIESSELNDEISWI
;
A
#
# COMPACT_ATOMS: atom_id res chain seq x y z
N PRO A 1 -28.65 4.57 -26.09
CA PRO A 1 -30.10 4.53 -25.76
C PRO A 1 -30.33 4.88 -24.28
N TYR A 2 -31.09 5.92 -23.97
CA TYR A 2 -31.48 6.28 -22.60
C TYR A 2 -33.01 6.29 -22.48
N ALA A 3 -33.52 5.86 -21.34
CA ALA A 3 -34.94 5.91 -21.05
C ALA A 3 -35.29 7.27 -20.44
N LEU A 4 -36.20 8.01 -21.06
CA LEU A 4 -36.81 9.22 -20.50
C LEU A 4 -37.78 8.83 -19.38
N GLY A 5 -37.25 8.38 -18.24
CA GLY A 5 -38.02 8.15 -17.02
C GLY A 5 -38.24 9.47 -16.27
N THR A 6 -39.49 9.78 -15.91
CA THR A 6 -39.88 10.98 -15.15
C THR A 6 -39.59 10.89 -13.64
N GLU A 7 -38.92 9.83 -13.18
CA GLU A 7 -38.66 9.62 -11.77
C GLU A 7 -37.55 10.56 -11.25
N ARG A 8 -37.98 11.71 -10.72
CA ARG A 8 -37.16 12.69 -9.97
C ARG A 8 -35.90 13.18 -10.71
N GLY A 9 -35.90 13.13 -12.04
CA GLY A 9 -34.74 13.57 -12.84
C GLY A 9 -33.51 12.66 -12.74
N LYS A 10 -33.63 11.47 -12.15
CA LYS A 10 -32.50 10.53 -11.97
C LYS A 10 -31.95 9.96 -13.29
N GLY A 11 -32.75 10.00 -14.36
CA GLY A 11 -32.35 9.57 -15.70
C GLY A 11 -31.86 10.70 -16.61
N SER A 12 -31.61 11.91 -16.10
CA SER A 12 -31.15 13.03 -16.93
C SER A 12 -29.71 12.85 -17.41
N HIS A 13 -29.35 13.52 -18.50
CA HIS A 13 -27.97 13.58 -18.99
C HIS A 13 -26.99 14.12 -17.94
N SER A 14 -27.44 15.10 -17.14
CA SER A 14 -26.62 15.67 -16.07
C SER A 14 -26.37 14.70 -14.92
N MET A 15 -27.40 13.93 -14.51
CA MET A 15 -27.26 12.91 -13.47
C MET A 15 -26.39 11.75 -13.93
N ALA A 16 -26.57 11.28 -15.17
CA ALA A 16 -25.72 10.25 -15.75
C ALA A 16 -24.26 10.72 -15.88
N GLY A 17 -24.04 11.98 -16.27
CA GLY A 17 -22.72 12.61 -16.32
C GLY A 17 -22.04 12.63 -14.95
N TYR A 18 -22.73 13.15 -13.92
CA TYR A 18 -22.20 13.19 -12.55
C TYR A 18 -21.71 11.82 -12.07
N HIS A 19 -22.54 10.77 -12.18
CA HIS A 19 -22.16 9.43 -11.76
C HIS A 19 -21.01 8.85 -12.59
N SER A 20 -20.96 9.15 -13.89
CA SER A 20 -19.85 8.70 -14.75
C SER A 20 -18.53 9.35 -14.33
N PHE A 21 -18.54 10.64 -13.98
CA PHE A 21 -17.36 11.35 -13.50
C PHE A 21 -16.91 10.86 -12.12
N GLU A 22 -17.84 10.66 -11.19
CA GLU A 22 -17.55 10.13 -9.86
C GLU A 22 -16.94 8.72 -9.93
N LEU A 23 -17.52 7.83 -10.72
CA LEU A 23 -16.99 6.48 -10.94
C LEU A 23 -15.62 6.51 -11.62
N ALA A 24 -15.42 7.37 -12.62
CA ALA A 24 -14.12 7.52 -13.27
C ALA A 24 -13.06 8.04 -12.31
N TYR A 25 -13.41 9.03 -11.47
CA TYR A 25 -12.54 9.56 -10.43
C TYR A 25 -12.13 8.48 -9.43
N LEU A 26 -13.10 7.77 -8.83
CA LEU A 26 -12.82 6.70 -7.87
C LEU A 26 -12.00 5.58 -8.52
N SER A 27 -12.36 5.15 -9.73
CA SER A 27 -11.63 4.13 -10.47
C SER A 27 -10.16 4.52 -10.70
N ALA A 28 -9.89 5.77 -11.09
CA ALA A 28 -8.53 6.28 -11.27
C ALA A 28 -7.76 6.35 -9.93
N VAL A 29 -8.38 6.86 -8.87
CA VAL A 29 -7.80 6.94 -7.52
C VAL A 29 -7.38 5.57 -7.03
N TYR A 30 -8.26 4.56 -7.09
CA TYR A 30 -7.93 3.21 -6.63
C TYR A 30 -6.90 2.55 -7.52
N THR A 31 -7.07 2.63 -8.85
CA THR A 31 -6.15 1.99 -9.77
C THR A 31 -4.74 2.54 -9.57
N ASN A 32 -4.57 3.86 -9.55
CA ASN A 32 -3.25 4.48 -9.47
C ASN A 32 -2.66 4.35 -8.07
N LEU A 33 -3.35 4.86 -7.04
CA LEU A 33 -2.75 4.98 -5.71
C LEU A 33 -2.75 3.66 -4.94
N LEU A 34 -3.72 2.77 -5.18
CA LEU A 34 -3.84 1.50 -4.43
C LEU A 34 -3.36 0.29 -5.23
N ILE A 35 -3.61 0.20 -6.54
CA ILE A 35 -3.28 -0.99 -7.35
C ILE A 35 -1.90 -0.89 -7.99
N THR A 36 -1.68 0.10 -8.84
CA THR A 36 -0.43 0.27 -9.62
C THR A 36 0.67 0.96 -8.82
N GLN A 37 0.31 1.62 -7.70
CA GLN A 37 1.23 2.39 -6.87
C GLN A 37 1.90 3.53 -7.67
N GLU A 38 1.11 4.25 -8.44
CA GLU A 38 1.54 5.40 -9.23
C GLU A 38 1.04 6.71 -8.61
N PRO A 39 1.89 7.75 -8.48
CA PRO A 39 1.47 9.06 -8.02
C PRO A 39 0.39 9.69 -8.92
N MET A 40 -0.48 10.50 -8.32
CA MET A 40 -1.56 11.20 -9.02
C MET A 40 -1.65 12.66 -8.57
N ASP A 41 -1.92 13.56 -9.51
CA ASP A 41 -2.10 14.98 -9.22
C ASP A 41 -3.58 15.33 -9.09
N PHE A 42 -3.93 16.04 -8.03
CA PHE A 42 -5.25 16.58 -7.74
C PHE A 42 -5.21 18.10 -7.85
N TYR A 43 -6.28 18.68 -8.38
CA TYR A 43 -6.37 20.11 -8.64
C TYR A 43 -7.58 20.70 -7.89
N PHE A 44 -7.33 21.78 -7.16
CA PHE A 44 -8.31 22.46 -6.33
C PHE A 44 -8.34 23.95 -6.67
N LYS A 45 -9.52 24.55 -6.59
CA LYS A 45 -9.71 26.01 -6.72
C LYS A 45 -10.49 26.51 -5.48
N PRO A 46 -9.81 26.68 -4.32
CA PRO A 46 -10.48 27.05 -3.08
C PRO A 46 -11.05 28.48 -3.16
N ILE A 47 -12.22 28.68 -2.56
CA ILE A 47 -12.84 30.01 -2.44
C ILE A 47 -12.12 30.76 -1.30
N PRO A 48 -11.74 32.05 -1.47
CA PRO A 48 -11.16 32.86 -0.41
C PRO A 48 -12.04 32.86 0.84
N GLY A 49 -11.45 32.54 2.01
CA GLY A 49 -12.20 32.44 3.27
C GLY A 49 -13.19 31.27 3.35
N GLY A 50 -13.17 30.34 2.39
CA GLY A 50 -14.09 29.21 2.33
C GLY A 50 -13.73 28.02 3.22
N PHE A 51 -12.54 28.03 3.85
CA PHE A 51 -12.04 26.96 4.71
C PHE A 51 -11.72 27.49 6.10
N THR A 52 -12.23 26.82 7.14
CA THR A 52 -11.86 27.08 8.52
C THR A 52 -10.34 26.96 8.67
N ASP A 53 -9.73 27.95 9.31
CA ASP A 53 -8.29 28.07 9.51
C ASP A 53 -7.46 28.00 8.22
N ASN A 54 -8.06 28.26 7.04
CA ASN A 54 -7.42 28.12 5.74
C ASN A 54 -6.84 26.71 5.48
N VAL A 55 -7.44 25.65 6.06
CA VAL A 55 -6.96 24.27 5.89
C VAL A 55 -7.75 23.55 4.79
N LEU A 56 -7.08 23.30 3.67
CA LEU A 56 -7.61 22.50 2.56
C LEU A 56 -7.31 21.02 2.81
N ARG A 57 -8.35 20.19 2.91
CA ARG A 57 -8.23 18.72 3.01
C ARG A 57 -8.24 18.13 1.61
N VAL A 58 -7.25 17.30 1.30
CA VAL A 58 -7.02 16.78 -0.06
C VAL A 58 -7.08 15.25 -0.15
N GLN A 59 -7.47 14.59 0.95
CA GLN A 59 -7.61 13.14 1.01
C GLN A 59 -8.66 12.63 0.00
N PRO A 60 -8.30 11.69 -0.90
CA PRO A 60 -9.25 10.95 -1.73
C PRO A 60 -10.06 9.96 -0.87
N ASP A 61 -11.28 9.67 -1.29
CA ASP A 61 -12.21 8.84 -0.50
C ASP A 61 -11.76 7.37 -0.36
N ILE A 62 -12.10 6.74 0.77
CA ILE A 62 -12.02 5.29 1.07
C ILE A 62 -10.61 4.65 0.88
N LEU A 63 -9.52 5.42 0.89
CA LEU A 63 -8.17 4.84 0.95
C LEU A 63 -7.78 4.40 2.37
N PRO A 64 -7.06 3.27 2.55
CA PRO A 64 -6.57 2.87 3.86
C PRO A 64 -5.68 3.95 4.48
N LYS A 65 -5.85 4.19 5.79
CA LYS A 65 -5.02 5.16 6.52
C LYS A 65 -3.53 4.87 6.33
N GLY A 66 -2.74 5.91 6.04
CA GLY A 66 -1.29 5.81 5.83
C GLY A 66 -0.85 5.16 4.51
N SER A 67 -1.78 4.81 3.62
CA SER A 67 -1.42 4.20 2.31
C SER A 67 -0.88 5.20 1.29
N ILE A 68 -1.09 6.49 1.53
CA ILE A 68 -0.69 7.60 0.67
C ILE A 68 -0.22 8.77 1.53
N HIS A 69 0.52 9.69 0.92
CA HIS A 69 0.94 10.97 1.50
C HIS A 69 0.94 12.05 0.41
N ILE A 70 0.95 13.33 0.81
CA ILE A 70 1.27 14.43 -0.11
C ILE A 70 2.78 14.40 -0.37
N SER A 71 3.19 14.26 -1.62
CA SER A 71 4.61 14.34 -1.97
C SER A 71 5.02 15.75 -2.38
N GLU A 72 4.14 16.49 -3.07
CA GLU A 72 4.44 17.83 -3.58
C GLU A 72 3.17 18.69 -3.66
N VAL A 73 3.29 20.00 -3.42
CA VAL A 73 2.21 20.98 -3.60
C VAL A 73 2.71 22.15 -4.45
N TRP A 74 1.82 22.65 -5.31
CA TRP A 74 2.01 23.90 -6.03
C TRP A 74 0.82 24.82 -5.87
N ILE A 75 1.10 26.11 -5.65
CA ILE A 75 0.09 27.18 -5.70
C ILE A 75 0.43 28.08 -6.89
N ASN A 76 -0.52 28.24 -7.81
CA ASN A 76 -0.35 29.00 -9.06
C ASN A 76 0.89 28.57 -9.87
N GLY A 77 1.22 27.28 -9.83
CA GLY A 77 2.37 26.70 -10.55
C GLY A 77 3.70 26.78 -9.82
N HIS A 78 3.77 27.45 -8.66
CA HIS A 78 4.98 27.56 -7.84
C HIS A 78 4.95 26.56 -6.70
N GLY A 79 6.11 25.95 -6.39
CA GLY A 79 6.24 25.00 -5.27
C GLY A 79 5.83 25.64 -3.94
N TYR A 80 5.24 24.84 -3.07
CA TYR A 80 4.68 25.29 -1.80
C TYR A 80 4.85 24.21 -0.72
N ASP A 81 5.27 24.63 0.48
CA ASP A 81 5.77 23.70 1.51
C ASP A 81 4.93 23.67 2.79
N ASP A 82 3.93 24.56 2.95
CA ASP A 82 3.07 24.59 4.14
C ASP A 82 1.92 23.57 4.00
N PHE A 83 2.26 22.30 4.16
CA PHE A 83 1.32 21.18 4.12
C PHE A 83 1.73 20.07 5.10
N ASP A 84 0.74 19.30 5.55
CA ASP A 84 0.94 18.08 6.32
C ASP A 84 0.78 16.88 5.38
N ALA A 85 1.91 16.21 5.12
CA ALA A 85 1.98 15.10 4.19
C ALA A 85 1.13 13.89 4.62
N ASP A 86 1.09 13.60 5.92
CA ASP A 86 0.44 12.42 6.48
C ASP A 86 -1.03 12.69 6.82
N ALA A 87 -1.34 13.89 7.29
CA ALA A 87 -2.72 14.32 7.54
C ALA A 87 -3.48 14.69 6.25
N LEU A 88 -2.79 14.73 5.11
CA LEU A 88 -3.33 15.09 3.79
C LEU A 88 -4.04 16.46 3.83
N THR A 89 -3.33 17.46 4.38
CA THR A 89 -3.84 18.83 4.47
C THR A 89 -2.84 19.84 3.94
N VAL A 90 -3.33 20.90 3.30
CA VAL A 90 -2.53 22.04 2.84
C VAL A 90 -3.02 23.28 3.59
N LYS A 91 -2.11 24.01 4.23
CA LYS A 91 -2.41 25.31 4.82
C LYS A 91 -2.37 26.35 3.70
N LEU A 92 -3.51 26.96 3.38
CA LEU A 92 -3.55 27.98 2.34
C LEU A 92 -2.98 29.30 2.87
N PRO A 93 -2.31 30.11 2.03
CA PRO A 93 -1.82 31.43 2.43
C PRO A 93 -2.96 32.31 2.94
N GLU A 94 -2.66 33.16 3.91
CA GLU A 94 -3.64 34.17 4.35
C GLU A 94 -3.98 35.13 3.21
N GLU A 95 -5.25 35.52 3.12
CA GLU A 95 -5.75 36.47 2.13
C GLU A 95 -5.37 36.14 0.67
N HIS A 96 -5.21 34.85 0.34
CA HIS A 96 -4.65 34.37 -0.93
C HIS A 96 -5.39 34.81 -2.21
N GLY A 97 -6.60 35.39 -2.13
CA GLY A 97 -7.40 35.76 -3.30
C GLY A 97 -7.69 34.55 -4.19
N GLU A 98 -7.80 34.72 -5.51
CA GLU A 98 -7.97 33.56 -6.39
C GLU A 98 -6.67 32.78 -6.58
N ILE A 99 -6.67 31.50 -6.20
CA ILE A 99 -5.53 30.58 -6.41
C ILE A 99 -5.97 29.27 -7.04
N THR A 100 -5.03 28.60 -7.71
CA THR A 100 -5.14 27.18 -8.08
C THR A 100 -4.12 26.39 -7.28
N VAL A 101 -4.56 25.33 -6.63
CA VAL A 101 -3.71 24.43 -5.86
C VAL A 101 -3.61 23.10 -6.62
N ARG A 102 -2.40 22.67 -6.93
CA ARG A 102 -2.10 21.33 -7.42
C ARG A 102 -1.43 20.57 -6.28
N VAL A 103 -1.90 19.37 -5.99
CA VAL A 103 -1.33 18.48 -4.98
C VAL A 103 -0.99 17.17 -5.65
N ARG A 104 0.28 16.75 -5.56
CA ARG A 104 0.66 15.39 -5.90
C ARG A 104 0.53 14.51 -4.67
N ILE A 105 -0.28 13.47 -4.81
CA ILE A 105 -0.39 12.41 -3.84
C ILE A 105 0.39 11.21 -4.38
N ALA A 106 1.29 10.69 -3.56
CA ALA A 106 2.05 9.49 -3.86
C ALA A 106 1.64 8.36 -2.91
N PRO A 107 1.64 7.11 -3.38
CA PRO A 107 1.62 5.98 -2.47
C PRO A 107 2.85 6.02 -1.55
N THR A 108 2.68 5.65 -0.29
CA THR A 108 3.79 5.63 0.68
C THR A 108 4.84 4.55 0.40
N ALA A 109 4.63 3.73 -0.65
CA ALA A 109 5.53 2.74 -1.24
C ALA A 109 6.82 2.43 -0.45
N VAL A 110 6.70 1.69 0.66
CA VAL A 110 7.14 0.29 0.78
C VAL A 110 6.28 -0.36 1.86
N LYS A 111 5.25 -1.12 1.44
CA LYS A 111 4.52 -1.96 2.40
C LYS A 111 5.34 -3.17 2.81
N PHE A 112 6.29 -3.64 2.01
CA PHE A 112 7.04 -4.85 2.34
C PHE A 112 8.48 -4.82 1.85
N THR A 113 9.44 -5.18 2.71
CA THR A 113 10.81 -5.56 2.32
C THR A 113 11.12 -6.99 2.77
N ALA A 114 11.95 -7.65 1.98
CA ALA A 114 12.63 -8.88 2.34
C ALA A 114 14.13 -8.65 2.12
N ASP A 115 14.93 -8.86 3.16
CA ASP A 115 16.36 -8.62 3.13
C ASP A 115 17.09 -9.88 3.60
N LEU A 116 17.89 -10.52 2.74
CA LEU A 116 18.82 -11.58 3.14
C LEU A 116 19.99 -10.95 3.89
N LEU A 117 20.05 -11.15 5.21
CA LEU A 117 21.07 -10.54 6.06
C LEU A 117 22.40 -11.30 6.00
N GLU A 118 22.34 -12.62 6.09
CA GLU A 118 23.51 -13.49 6.09
C GLU A 118 23.15 -14.92 5.73
N VAL A 119 24.15 -15.68 5.26
CA VAL A 119 24.11 -17.14 5.11
C VAL A 119 25.30 -17.73 5.85
N THR A 120 25.06 -18.32 7.03
CA THR A 120 26.11 -18.81 7.92
C THR A 120 25.81 -20.27 8.30
N GLY A 121 26.77 -21.18 8.06
CA GLY A 121 26.61 -22.59 8.39
C GLY A 121 25.46 -23.29 7.67
N GLY A 122 25.13 -22.84 6.45
CA GLY A 122 23.98 -23.33 5.68
C GLY A 122 22.62 -22.81 6.18
N MET A 123 22.58 -21.87 7.11
CA MET A 123 21.37 -21.20 7.55
C MET A 123 21.35 -19.77 7.02
N ALA A 124 20.32 -19.44 6.25
CA ALA A 124 20.06 -18.09 5.79
C ALA A 124 19.12 -17.35 6.75
N LYS A 125 19.42 -16.09 7.05
CA LYS A 125 18.52 -15.21 7.81
C LYS A 125 17.91 -14.17 6.88
N ILE A 126 16.59 -14.19 6.73
CA ILE A 126 15.83 -13.23 5.92
C ILE A 126 14.94 -12.39 6.84
N THR A 127 15.12 -11.07 6.84
CA THR A 127 14.26 -10.15 7.59
C THR A 127 13.08 -9.71 6.72
N LEU A 128 11.88 -9.78 7.30
CA LEU A 128 10.63 -9.39 6.67
C LEU A 128 10.04 -8.18 7.40
N ARG A 129 9.72 -7.12 6.66
CA ARG A 129 9.20 -5.87 7.24
C ARG A 129 7.91 -5.44 6.56
N GLY A 130 6.94 -4.93 7.32
CA GLY A 130 5.67 -4.38 6.85
C GLY A 130 4.57 -5.42 6.54
N THR A 131 3.71 -5.17 5.56
CA THR A 131 2.58 -6.03 5.14
C THR A 131 2.94 -6.90 3.92
N LEU A 132 3.12 -8.19 4.16
CA LEU A 132 3.45 -9.18 3.13
C LEU A 132 2.20 -9.77 2.47
N GLY A 133 1.85 -9.23 1.29
CA GLY A 133 0.80 -9.77 0.42
C GLY A 133 1.33 -10.26 -0.94
N PRO A 134 0.46 -10.63 -1.89
CA PRO A 134 0.85 -11.22 -3.17
C PRO A 134 1.85 -10.37 -4.00
N ARG A 135 1.76 -9.03 -3.91
CA ARG A 135 2.71 -8.14 -4.61
C ARG A 135 4.10 -8.10 -3.99
N GLY A 136 4.20 -8.42 -2.70
CA GLY A 136 5.47 -8.54 -1.98
C GLY A 136 6.19 -9.86 -2.28
N LEU A 137 5.47 -10.84 -2.83
CA LEU A 137 5.98 -12.20 -3.02
C LEU A 137 7.23 -12.25 -3.88
N LYS A 138 7.30 -11.46 -4.96
CA LYS A 138 8.49 -11.40 -5.83
C LYS A 138 9.77 -11.03 -5.08
N TYR A 139 9.68 -10.17 -4.05
CA TYR A 139 10.85 -9.75 -3.26
C TYR A 139 11.27 -10.87 -2.30
N LEU A 140 10.31 -11.61 -1.74
CA LEU A 140 10.59 -12.79 -0.94
C LEU A 140 11.23 -13.91 -1.78
N GLU A 141 10.66 -14.19 -2.95
CA GLU A 141 11.17 -15.16 -3.92
C GLU A 141 12.64 -14.88 -4.27
N GLU A 142 12.96 -13.62 -4.60
CA GLU A 142 14.32 -13.20 -4.91
C GLU A 142 15.30 -13.51 -3.76
N GLN A 143 14.93 -13.23 -2.51
CA GLN A 143 15.79 -13.52 -1.36
C GLN A 143 15.91 -15.01 -1.04
N VAL A 144 14.84 -15.78 -1.24
CA VAL A 144 14.86 -17.25 -1.06
C VAL A 144 15.77 -17.90 -2.10
N GLU A 145 15.69 -17.47 -3.37
CA GLU A 145 16.59 -17.94 -4.42
C GLU A 145 18.04 -17.50 -4.18
N ALA A 146 18.27 -16.27 -3.72
CA ALA A 146 19.60 -15.79 -3.34
C ALA A 146 20.22 -16.59 -2.17
N ALA A 147 19.40 -16.99 -1.18
CA ALA A 147 19.83 -17.88 -0.10
C ALA A 147 20.17 -19.28 -0.64
N ARG A 148 19.35 -19.80 -1.55
CA ARG A 148 19.52 -21.12 -2.17
C ARG A 148 20.77 -21.20 -3.04
N ALA A 149 21.09 -20.14 -3.77
CA ALA A 149 22.32 -20.00 -4.55
C ALA A 149 23.59 -19.99 -3.69
N GLN A 150 23.46 -19.73 -2.39
CA GLN A 150 24.54 -19.82 -1.39
C GLN A 150 24.48 -21.14 -0.58
N ASP A 151 23.87 -22.18 -1.15
CA ASP A 151 23.76 -23.52 -0.56
C ASP A 151 23.09 -23.56 0.83
N ALA A 152 22.26 -22.57 1.16
CA ALA A 152 21.49 -22.60 2.40
C ALA A 152 20.61 -23.86 2.45
N VAL A 153 20.64 -24.61 3.55
CA VAL A 153 19.77 -25.77 3.82
C VAL A 153 18.66 -25.45 4.82
N ALA A 154 18.67 -24.24 5.37
CA ALA A 154 17.65 -23.72 6.25
C ALA A 154 17.45 -22.21 6.05
N ILE A 155 16.23 -21.73 6.26
CA ILE A 155 15.90 -20.30 6.29
C ILE A 155 15.22 -19.96 7.62
N VAL A 156 15.71 -18.92 8.27
CA VAL A 156 15.06 -18.25 9.39
C VAL A 156 14.43 -16.95 8.88
N PHE A 157 13.10 -16.85 8.98
CA PHE A 157 12.37 -15.62 8.74
C PHE A 157 12.26 -14.80 10.03
N ASP A 158 12.92 -13.65 10.06
CA ASP A 158 12.80 -12.66 11.12
C ASP A 158 11.63 -11.73 10.80
N MET A 159 10.51 -11.95 11.50
CA MET A 159 9.23 -11.26 11.29
C MET A 159 8.99 -10.17 12.34
N THR A 160 10.04 -9.72 13.04
CA THR A 160 9.94 -8.73 14.15
C THR A 160 9.28 -7.42 13.71
N GLN A 161 9.48 -7.02 12.46
CA GLN A 161 8.89 -5.80 11.89
C GLN A 161 7.82 -6.11 10.83
N LEU A 162 7.31 -7.34 10.78
CA LEU A 162 6.22 -7.72 9.88
C LEU A 162 4.88 -7.41 10.57
N ASP A 163 4.03 -6.62 9.90
CA ASP A 163 2.72 -6.22 10.38
C ASP A 163 1.67 -7.32 10.12
N SER A 164 1.66 -7.88 8.91
CA SER A 164 0.72 -8.92 8.48
C SER A 164 1.25 -9.75 7.31
N ILE A 165 0.67 -10.95 7.11
CA ILE A 165 1.00 -11.87 6.03
C ILE A 165 -0.28 -12.45 5.41
N SER A 166 -0.35 -12.56 4.09
CA SER A 166 -1.52 -13.09 3.38
C SER A 166 -1.48 -14.61 3.20
N SER A 167 -2.65 -15.24 3.02
CA SER A 167 -2.77 -16.70 2.88
C SER A 167 -2.10 -17.24 1.62
N GLU A 168 -2.05 -16.44 0.55
CA GLU A 168 -1.33 -16.78 -0.68
C GLU A 168 0.16 -16.93 -0.44
N VAL A 169 0.74 -16.05 0.38
CA VAL A 169 2.16 -16.12 0.72
C VAL A 169 2.46 -17.30 1.65
N LEU A 170 1.57 -17.61 2.60
CA LEU A 170 1.71 -18.80 3.44
C LEU A 170 1.70 -20.09 2.61
N ARG A 171 0.80 -20.20 1.62
CA ARG A 171 0.77 -21.32 0.68
C ARG A 171 2.05 -21.41 -0.15
N TYR A 172 2.55 -20.27 -0.64
CA TYR A 172 3.83 -20.24 -1.34
C TYR A 172 4.95 -20.83 -0.49
N LEU A 173 5.08 -20.43 0.79
CA LEU A 173 6.12 -20.94 1.68
C LEU A 173 6.04 -22.46 1.89
N VAL A 174 4.81 -23.00 2.00
CA VAL A 174 4.58 -24.46 2.06
C VAL A 174 5.08 -25.14 0.79
N PHE A 175 4.67 -24.66 -0.38
CA PHE A 175 5.09 -25.22 -1.67
C PHE A 175 6.61 -25.11 -1.87
N SER A 176 7.22 -23.97 -1.51
CA SER A 176 8.67 -23.78 -1.60
C SER A 176 9.41 -24.80 -0.75
N LYS A 177 9.00 -25.00 0.51
CA LYS A 177 9.62 -26.04 1.37
C LYS A 177 9.50 -27.44 0.77
N GLN A 178 8.30 -27.80 0.28
CA GLN A 178 8.07 -29.10 -0.37
C GLN A 178 8.97 -29.29 -1.60
N ASN A 179 9.15 -28.24 -2.40
CA ASN A 179 10.04 -28.24 -3.56
C ASN A 179 11.52 -28.35 -3.17
N PHE A 180 11.94 -27.75 -2.05
CA PHE A 180 13.31 -27.82 -1.54
C PHE A 180 13.66 -29.17 -0.89
N GLY A 181 12.64 -29.98 -0.61
CA GLY A 181 12.77 -31.32 -0.03
C GLY A 181 12.65 -31.35 1.48
N SER A 182 12.33 -32.54 2.02
CA SER A 182 11.99 -32.75 3.43
C SER A 182 13.10 -32.41 4.43
N ALA A 183 14.36 -32.37 3.99
CA ALA A 183 15.49 -31.99 4.83
C ALA A 183 15.61 -30.47 5.01
N PHE A 184 14.95 -29.66 4.16
CA PHE A 184 15.05 -28.21 4.21
C PHE A 184 14.24 -27.64 5.38
N LYS A 185 14.88 -26.81 6.21
CA LYS A 185 14.26 -26.28 7.43
C LYS A 185 13.78 -24.86 7.21
N LEU A 186 12.54 -24.59 7.61
CA LEU A 186 12.01 -23.24 7.74
C LEU A 186 11.78 -22.95 9.21
N SER A 187 12.16 -21.77 9.66
CA SER A 187 11.92 -21.32 11.02
C SER A 187 11.49 -19.87 11.05
N VAL A 188 10.70 -19.50 12.05
CA VAL A 188 10.13 -18.16 12.20
C VAL A 188 10.45 -17.62 13.59
N THR A 189 10.84 -16.34 13.65
CA THR A 189 11.05 -15.60 14.89
C THR A 189 10.41 -14.22 14.84
N GLY A 190 10.12 -13.63 16.01
CA GLY A 190 9.64 -12.26 16.12
C GLY A 190 8.22 -11.98 15.62
N ALA A 191 7.43 -12.99 15.24
CA ALA A 191 6.09 -12.78 14.72
C ALA A 191 5.16 -12.11 15.74
N ASN A 192 4.51 -11.01 15.34
CA ASN A 192 3.48 -10.36 16.14
C ASN A 192 2.21 -11.26 16.26
N PRO A 193 1.25 -10.95 17.15
CA PRO A 193 0.04 -11.79 17.34
C PRO A 193 -0.81 -12.00 16.08
N VAL A 194 -0.89 -11.01 15.18
CA VAL A 194 -1.64 -11.10 13.92
C VAL A 194 -0.96 -12.09 12.97
N VAL A 195 0.36 -11.95 12.76
CA VAL A 195 1.16 -12.84 11.92
C VAL A 195 1.17 -14.25 12.50
N LYS A 196 1.33 -14.37 13.83
CA LYS A 196 1.32 -15.67 14.52
C LYS A 196 0.00 -16.40 14.31
N SER A 197 -1.13 -15.73 14.54
CA SER A 197 -2.45 -16.33 14.31
C SER A 197 -2.68 -16.70 12.84
N ALA A 198 -2.17 -15.92 11.89
CA ALA A 198 -2.25 -16.25 10.47
C ALA A 198 -1.45 -17.52 10.11
N ILE A 199 -0.26 -17.69 10.68
CA ILE A 199 0.57 -18.90 10.48
C ILE A 199 -0.08 -20.11 11.16
N GLU A 200 -0.48 -19.99 12.43
CA GLU A 200 -1.11 -21.07 13.22
C GLU A 200 -2.41 -21.59 12.59
N SER A 201 -3.12 -20.75 11.84
CA SER A 201 -4.34 -21.13 11.10
C SER A 201 -4.09 -21.65 9.68
N SER A 202 -2.82 -21.85 9.30
CA SER A 202 -2.42 -22.31 7.97
C SER A 202 -1.62 -23.61 8.02
N GLU A 203 -1.53 -24.30 6.88
CA GLU A 203 -0.70 -25.51 6.71
C GLU A 203 0.80 -25.24 6.92
N LEU A 204 1.23 -23.97 6.89
CA LEU A 204 2.61 -23.61 7.16
C LEU A 204 3.01 -23.95 8.60
N ASN A 205 2.07 -23.93 9.56
CA ASN A 205 2.36 -24.21 10.97
C ASN A 205 3.01 -25.59 11.18
N ASP A 206 2.63 -26.58 10.37
CA ASP A 206 3.12 -27.95 10.48
C ASP A 206 4.50 -28.12 9.82
N GLU A 207 4.92 -27.13 9.03
CA GLU A 207 6.12 -27.17 8.17
C GLU A 207 7.28 -26.30 8.70
N ILE A 208 7.03 -25.51 9.75
CA ILE A 208 8.01 -24.59 10.33
C ILE A 208 8.36 -24.93 11.79
N SER A 209 9.43 -24.32 12.29
CA SER A 209 9.73 -24.27 13.72
C SER A 209 9.70 -22.83 14.23
N TRP A 210 9.05 -22.61 15.37
CA TRP A 210 9.09 -21.34 16.09
C TRP A 210 10.37 -21.27 16.93
N ILE A 211 11.15 -20.19 16.79
CA ILE A 211 12.42 -19.97 17.51
C ILE A 211 12.53 -18.59 18.18
#